data_AF-Q08328-F1
#
_entry.id   AF-Q08328-F1
#
_cell.length_a   1.000
_cell.length_b   1.000
_cell.length_c   1.000
_cell.angle_alpha   90.00
_cell.angle_beta   90.00
_cell.angle_gamma   90.00
#
_symmetry.space_group_name_H-M   'P 1'
#
loop_
_entity.id
_entity.type
_entity.pdbx_description
1 polymer ?
#
loop_
_entity_poly.entity_id
_entity_poly.type
_entity_poly.pdbx_seq_one_letter_code
_entity_poly.pdbx_strand_id
1 'polypeptide(L)'
;MLVTRDPITADGALLLKTYHCVEDRLSGAGLRLVAEVAANKVVVSFPLRVMNGRAAVFTRPHNDALSRLADERGWAVRRARLSTEEFVDVDKERGGTEH
;
A
#
# COMPACT_ATOMS: atom_id res chain seq x y z
N MET A 1 20.26 -17.10 -4.43
CA MET A 1 18.83 -17.07 -4.07
C MET A 1 18.04 -17.25 -5.36
N LEU A 2 17.29 -18.35 -5.48
CA LEU A 2 16.53 -18.66 -6.68
C LEU A 2 15.32 -17.71 -6.74
N VAL A 3 15.29 -16.84 -7.74
CA VAL A 3 14.03 -16.26 -8.19
C VAL A 3 13.48 -17.29 -9.17
N THR A 4 12.41 -17.99 -8.80
CA THR A 4 11.62 -18.74 -9.77
C THR A 4 11.12 -17.74 -10.81
N ARG A 5 11.26 -18.05 -12.10
CA ARG A 5 10.69 -17.21 -13.18
C ARG A 5 9.17 -17.26 -13.22
N ASP A 6 8.58 -18.22 -12.51
CA ASP A 6 7.14 -18.37 -12.46
C ASP A 6 6.51 -17.17 -11.76
N PRO A 7 5.39 -16.65 -12.29
CA PRO A 7 4.68 -15.56 -11.66
C PRO A 7 4.24 -15.98 -10.25
N ILE A 8 4.63 -15.20 -9.25
CA ILE A 8 4.20 -15.40 -7.86
C ILE A 8 2.80 -14.82 -7.72
N THR A 9 1.83 -15.67 -7.39
CA THR A 9 0.49 -15.26 -6.97
C THR A 9 0.32 -15.53 -5.47
N ALA A 10 -0.49 -14.72 -4.80
CA ALA A 10 -0.79 -14.87 -3.38
C ALA A 10 -2.18 -14.35 -3.05
N ASP A 11 -2.77 -14.80 -1.95
CA ASP A 11 -4.02 -14.20 -1.46
C ASP A 11 -3.78 -12.77 -0.95
N GLY A 12 -2.60 -12.50 -0.42
CA GLY A 12 -2.22 -11.21 0.13
C GLY A 12 -0.75 -10.87 -0.04
N ALA A 13 -0.47 -9.58 -0.15
CA ALA A 13 0.88 -9.01 -0.13
C ALA A 13 1.00 -7.94 0.95
N LEU A 14 2.12 -7.93 1.68
CA LEU A 14 2.47 -6.88 2.63
C LEU A 14 3.64 -6.06 2.09
N LEU A 15 3.38 -4.80 1.76
CA LEU A 15 4.37 -3.81 1.38
C LEU A 15 4.85 -3.05 2.62
N LEU A 16 5.68 -3.71 3.44
CA LEU A 16 6.24 -3.15 4.67
C LEU A 16 7.23 -2.03 4.34
N LYS A 17 6.81 -0.78 4.49
CA LYS A 17 7.58 0.45 4.16
C LYS A 17 8.13 0.49 2.72
N THR A 18 7.75 -0.47 1.88
CA THR A 18 8.25 -0.59 0.51
C THR A 18 7.66 0.48 -0.39
N TYR A 19 6.39 0.82 -0.19
CA TYR A 19 5.68 1.81 -0.99
C TYR A 19 6.44 3.13 -1.05
N HIS A 20 6.75 3.72 0.12
CA HIS A 20 7.45 5.01 0.20
C HIS A 20 8.84 4.93 -0.44
N CYS A 21 9.59 3.84 -0.21
CA CYS A 21 10.92 3.67 -0.80
C CYS A 21 10.93 3.51 -2.33
N VAL A 22 9.83 3.02 -2.92
CA VAL A 22 9.71 2.87 -4.38
C VAL A 22 9.19 4.19 -4.99
N GLU A 23 8.24 4.83 -4.33
CA GLU A 23 7.70 6.14 -4.71
C GLU A 23 8.78 7.24 -4.72
N ASP A 24 9.69 7.26 -3.74
CA ASP A 24 10.82 8.20 -3.68
C ASP A 24 11.82 8.02 -4.84
N ARG A 25 11.90 6.80 -5.41
CA ARG A 25 12.81 6.50 -6.53
C ARG A 25 12.18 6.83 -7.87
N LEU A 26 10.87 6.62 -7.99
CA LEU A 26 10.10 6.91 -9.20
C LEU A 26 8.67 7.25 -8.79
N SER A 27 8.28 8.50 -9.01
CA SER A 27 6.91 8.96 -8.74
C SER A 27 5.87 8.06 -9.44
N GLY A 28 4.85 7.65 -8.70
CA GLY A 28 3.80 6.74 -9.13
C GLY A 28 4.17 5.24 -9.07
N ALA A 29 5.43 4.88 -8.81
CA ALA A 29 5.83 3.48 -8.78
C ALA A 29 5.28 2.72 -7.56
N GLY A 30 4.99 3.39 -6.44
CA GLY A 30 4.31 2.79 -5.29
C GLY A 30 2.87 2.39 -5.62
N LEU A 31 2.12 3.29 -6.26
CA LEU A 31 0.76 3.01 -6.75
C LEU A 31 0.76 1.89 -7.77
N ARG A 32 1.69 1.94 -8.73
CA ARG A 32 1.84 0.90 -9.74
C ARG A 32 2.11 -0.46 -9.12
N LEU A 33 2.99 -0.54 -8.13
CA LEU A 33 3.26 -1.78 -7.39
C LEU A 33 2.00 -2.33 -6.73
N VAL A 34 1.21 -1.48 -6.07
CA VAL A 34 -0.07 -1.89 -5.46
C VAL A 34 -1.04 -2.40 -6.54
N ALA A 35 -1.13 -1.73 -7.69
CA ALA A 35 -2.01 -2.14 -8.77
C ALA A 35 -1.59 -3.48 -9.41
N GLU A 36 -0.30 -3.66 -9.68
CA GLU A 36 0.24 -4.75 -10.49
C GLU A 36 0.64 -6.00 -9.70
N VAL A 37 0.87 -5.92 -8.38
CA VAL A 37 1.17 -7.12 -7.59
C VAL A 37 0.03 -8.13 -7.72
N ALA A 38 0.37 -9.38 -8.05
CA ALA A 38 -0.58 -10.47 -8.24
C ALA A 38 -1.07 -11.02 -6.88
N ALA A 39 -1.72 -10.14 -6.13
CA ALA A 39 -2.37 -10.45 -4.87
C ALA A 39 -3.75 -9.79 -4.80
N ASN A 40 -4.71 -10.51 -4.24
CA ASN A 40 -6.08 -10.07 -4.06
C ASN A 40 -6.19 -8.98 -2.99
N LYS A 41 -5.35 -9.06 -1.95
CA LYS A 41 -5.22 -8.03 -0.92
C LYS A 41 -3.81 -7.47 -0.88
N VAL A 42 -3.69 -6.16 -0.76
CA VAL A 42 -2.41 -5.48 -0.65
C VAL A 42 -2.44 -4.59 0.58
N VAL A 43 -1.66 -4.96 1.58
CA VAL A 43 -1.48 -4.16 2.78
C VAL A 43 -0.22 -3.32 2.62
N VAL A 44 -0.36 -2.00 2.72
CA VAL A 44 0.75 -1.05 2.69
C VAL A 44 0.98 -0.54 4.09
N SER A 45 2.23 -0.56 4.56
CA SER A 45 2.57 0.05 5.85
C SER A 45 3.29 1.38 5.68
N PHE A 46 2.91 2.34 6.52
CA PHE A 46 3.55 3.63 6.64
C PHE A 46 3.99 3.87 8.10
N PRO A 47 5.23 4.33 8.34
CA PRO A 47 5.63 4.73 9.67
C PRO A 47 4.85 5.99 10.08
N LEU A 48 4.39 6.08 11.32
CA LEU A 48 3.78 7.32 11.84
C LEU A 48 4.83 8.39 12.16
N ARG A 49 6.08 7.97 12.36
CA ARG A 49 7.22 8.84 12.67
C ARG A 49 8.44 8.43 11.86
N VAL A 50 9.21 9.40 11.40
CA VAL A 50 10.54 9.16 10.84
C VAL A 50 11.56 8.90 11.96
N MET A 51 12.78 8.45 11.61
CA MET A 51 13.81 8.05 12.58
C MET A 51 14.19 9.13 13.62
N ASN A 52 14.04 10.42 13.28
CA ASN A 52 14.29 11.52 14.21
C ASN A 52 13.08 11.84 15.12
N GLY A 53 12.06 10.97 15.16
CA GLY A 53 10.87 11.12 15.99
C GLY A 53 9.81 12.08 15.46
N ARG A 54 10.06 12.83 14.38
CA ARG A 54 9.08 13.73 13.76
C ARG A 54 7.98 12.94 13.05
N ALA A 55 6.82 13.55 12.89
CA ALA A 55 5.71 12.96 12.14
C ALA A 55 6.10 12.67 10.68
N ALA A 56 5.69 11.51 10.16
CA ALA A 56 5.88 11.14 8.77
C ALA A 56 4.82 11.81 7.87
N VAL A 57 5.08 13.06 7.50
CA VAL A 57 4.14 13.93 6.75
C VAL A 57 3.73 13.38 5.38
N PHE A 58 4.53 12.49 4.79
CA PHE A 58 4.26 11.84 3.50
C PHE A 58 3.14 10.78 3.56
N THR A 59 2.78 10.30 4.75
CA THR A 59 1.79 9.23 4.93
C THR A 59 0.41 9.63 4.40
N ARG A 60 -0.04 10.86 4.71
CA ARG A 60 -1.37 11.33 4.30
C ARG A 60 -1.53 11.42 2.76
N PRO A 61 -0.62 12.08 2.01
CA PRO A 61 -0.69 12.06 0.55
C PRO A 61 -0.69 10.66 -0.06
N HIS A 62 0.08 9.71 0.49
CA HIS A 62 0.09 8.33 0.00
C HIS A 62 -1.22 7.59 0.30
N ASN A 63 -1.77 7.77 1.50
CA ASN A 63 -3.10 7.25 1.84
C ASN A 63 -4.18 7.79 0.89
N ASP A 64 -4.17 9.09 0.60
CA ASP A 64 -5.14 9.72 -0.31
C ASP A 64 -4.99 9.19 -1.75
N ALA A 65 -3.76 8.95 -2.19
CA ALA A 65 -3.48 8.37 -3.50
C ALA A 65 -3.96 6.90 -3.60
N LEU A 66 -3.78 6.12 -2.53
CA LEU A 66 -4.29 4.74 -2.43
C LEU A 66 -5.81 4.69 -2.44
N SER A 67 -6.48 5.59 -1.69
CA SER A 67 -7.94 5.70 -1.72
C SER A 67 -8.45 6.05 -3.12
N ARG A 68 -7.85 7.03 -3.81
CA ARG A 68 -8.23 7.37 -5.19
C ARG A 68 -8.04 6.21 -6.16
N LEU A 69 -6.90 5.51 -6.08
CA LEU A 69 -6.66 4.33 -6.91
C LEU A 69 -7.74 3.27 -6.67
N ALA A 70 -8.12 3.05 -5.42
CA ALA A 70 -9.16 2.09 -5.09
C ALA A 70 -10.53 2.53 -5.62
N ASP A 71 -10.91 3.79 -5.45
CA ASP A 71 -12.16 4.35 -5.98
C ASP A 71 -12.26 4.17 -7.51
N GLU A 72 -11.18 4.51 -8.23
CA GLU A 72 -11.08 4.36 -9.68
C GLU A 72 -11.21 2.90 -10.16
N ARG A 73 -10.80 1.94 -9.32
CA ARG A 73 -10.83 0.51 -9.62
C ARG A 73 -12.02 -0.22 -9.00
N GLY A 74 -12.86 0.49 -8.25
CA GLY A 74 -13.93 -0.12 -7.46
C GLY A 74 -13.40 -1.07 -6.38
N TRP A 75 -12.19 -0.88 -5.89
CA TRP A 75 -11.63 -1.65 -4.77
C TRP A 75 -12.06 -1.07 -3.43
N ALA A 76 -12.03 -1.88 -2.38
CA ALA A 76 -12.29 -1.41 -1.03
C ALA A 76 -10.97 -1.06 -0.32
N VAL A 77 -11.00 -0.02 0.50
CA VAL A 77 -9.88 0.36 1.36
C VAL A 77 -10.30 0.26 2.81
N ARG A 78 -9.41 -0.24 3.65
CA ARG A 78 -9.53 -0.18 5.12
C ARG A 78 -8.25 0.34 5.70
N ARG A 79 -8.34 0.95 6.89
CA ARG A 79 -7.17 1.49 7.59
C ARG A 79 -7.09 0.91 8.99
N ALA A 80 -5.87 0.60 9.42
CA ALA A 80 -5.59 0.17 10.78
C ALA A 80 -4.38 0.92 11.31
N ARG A 81 -4.38 1.25 12.60
CA ARG A 81 -3.30 2.01 13.23
C ARG A 81 -2.73 1.26 14.43
N LEU A 82 -1.42 1.14 14.46
CA LEU A 82 -0.63 0.70 15.61
C LEU A 82 0.09 1.90 16.24
N SER A 83 0.85 1.65 17.31
CA SER A 83 1.58 2.70 18.03
C SER A 83 2.58 3.47 17.15
N THR A 84 3.19 2.81 16.17
CA THR A 84 4.24 3.39 15.31
C THR A 84 3.98 3.26 13.82
N GLU A 85 2.93 2.55 13.41
CA GLU A 85 2.61 2.26 12.01
C GLU A 85 1.14 2.54 11.72
N GLU A 86 0.87 2.98 10.50
CA GLU A 86 -0.45 2.92 9.88
C GLU A 86 -0.42 1.90 8.74
N PHE A 87 -1.51 1.18 8.57
CA PHE A 87 -1.70 0.20 7.51
C PHE A 87 -2.89 0.61 6.66
N VAL A 88 -2.71 0.52 5.35
CA VAL A 88 -3.78 0.61 4.36
C VAL A 88 -3.96 -0.76 3.75
N ASP A 89 -5.13 -1.36 3.95
CA ASP A 89 -5.53 -2.64 3.40
C ASP A 89 -6.39 -2.39 2.16
N VAL A 90 -5.81 -2.63 0.98
CA VAL A 90 -6.47 -2.51 -0.32
C VAL A 90 -6.98 -3.89 -0.74
N ASP A 91 -8.29 -4.02 -0.85
CA ASP A 91 -8.99 -5.26 -1.19
C ASP A 91 -9.45 -5.19 -2.65
N LYS A 92 -8.71 -5.86 -3.54
CA LYS A 92 -8.96 -5.81 -5.00
C LYS A 92 -10.17 -6.60 -5.46
N GLU A 93 -10.69 -7.48 -4.60
CA GLU A 93 -11.86 -8.33 -4.90
C GLU A 93 -13.18 -7.69 -4.46
N ARG A 94 -13.15 -6.68 -3.59
CA ARG A 94 -14.35 -6.07 -3.04
C ARG A 94 -14.66 -4.73 -3.68
N GLY A 95 -15.87 -4.62 -4.23
CA GLY A 95 -16.52 -3.35 -4.61
C GLY A 95 -16.47 -2.33 -3.48
N GLY A 96 -15.95 -1.13 -3.73
CA GLY A 96 -15.83 -0.05 -2.74
C GLY A 96 -17.13 0.24 -1.99
N THR A 97 -17.09 0.20 -0.66
CA THR A 97 -18.07 0.79 0.25
C THR A 97 -17.34 1.21 1.52
N GLU A 98 -16.96 2.48 1.63
CA GLU A 98 -16.68 3.17 2.89
C GLU A 98 -17.89 4.06 3.22
N HIS A 99 -18.38 4.00 4.46
CA HIS A 99 -19.17 5.04 5.12
C HIS A 99 -18.50 5.32 6.45
#